data_AF-A0A960R1X6-F1
#
_entry.id   AF-A0A960R1X6-F1
#
_cell.length_a   1.000
_cell.length_b   1.000
_cell.length_c   1.000
_cell.angle_alpha   90.00
_cell.angle_beta   90.00
_cell.angle_gamma   90.00
#
_symmetry.space_group_name_H-M   'P 1'
#
loop_
_entity.id
_entity.type
_entity.pdbx_description
1 polymer ?
#
loop_
_entity_poly.entity_id
_entity_poly.type
_entity_poly.pdbx_seq_one_letter_code
_entity_poly.pdbx_strand_id
1 'polypeptide(L)'
;MKSLIRKGLLILTLCALFIGIERLSHTLNGGFSPAAITSSLQPRPEWNITHEASDIAETLQALKQPYHYLGKGSQSFVFLSEDKKYVIKFFKHQRWRLPSMIEALPLPRVWEQKRERWK
;
A
#
# COMPACT_ATOMS: atom_id res chain seq x y z
N MET A 1 26.27 -36.51 15.24
CA MET A 1 25.39 -35.78 16.18
C MET A 1 25.70 -34.27 16.27
N LYS A 2 26.91 -33.84 16.65
CA LYS A 2 27.29 -32.40 16.75
C LYS A 2 27.09 -31.59 15.44
N SER A 3 27.32 -32.21 14.29
CA SER A 3 27.11 -31.59 12.96
C SER A 3 25.63 -31.33 12.65
N LEU A 4 24.72 -32.24 13.00
CA LEU A 4 23.27 -32.03 12.83
C LEU A 4 22.77 -30.88 13.71
N ILE A 5 23.23 -30.81 14.97
CA ILE A 5 22.85 -29.75 15.91
C ILE A 5 23.31 -28.37 15.40
N ARG A 6 24.54 -28.27 14.88
CA ARG A 6 25.04 -27.02 14.28
C ARG A 6 24.22 -26.59 13.06
N LYS A 7 23.87 -27.53 12.17
CA LYS A 7 23.02 -27.25 11.00
C LYS A 7 21.62 -26.79 11.42
N GLY A 8 21.01 -27.45 12.42
CA GLY A 8 19.71 -27.07 12.96
C GLY A 8 19.71 -25.67 13.58
N LEU A 9 20.75 -25.34 14.36
CA LEU A 9 20.92 -24.00 14.94
C LEU A 9 21.10 -22.92 13.86
N LEU A 10 21.86 -23.23 12.81
CA LEU A 10 22.06 -22.32 11.68
C LEU A 10 20.74 -22.07 10.93
N ILE A 11 19.93 -23.11 10.68
CA ILE A 11 18.61 -22.98 10.07
C ILE A 11 17.70 -22.10 10.94
N LEU A 12 17.62 -22.36 12.25
CA LEU A 12 16.83 -21.55 13.19
C LEU A 12 17.25 -20.07 13.18
N THR A 13 18.56 -19.81 13.15
CA THR A 13 19.11 -18.46 13.10
C THR A 13 18.73 -17.75 11.80
N LEU A 14 18.80 -18.45 10.66
CA LEU A 14 18.38 -17.91 9.37
C LEU A 14 16.87 -17.61 9.34
N CYS A 15 16.03 -18.51 9.88
CA CYS A 15 14.58 -18.27 9.98
C CYS A 15 14.27 -17.05 10.85
N ALA A 16 14.92 -16.92 12.02
CA ALA A 16 14.74 -15.78 12.91
C ALA A 16 15.18 -14.47 12.24
N LEU A 17 16.31 -14.48 11.51
CA LEU A 17 16.78 -13.33 10.75
C LEU A 17 15.78 -12.93 9.66
N PHE A 18 15.23 -13.90 8.93
CA PHE A 18 14.22 -13.66 7.90
C PHE A 18 12.96 -12.97 8.46
N ILE A 19 12.43 -13.51 9.56
CA ILE A 19 11.27 -12.93 10.27
C ILE A 19 11.60 -11.53 10.80
N GLY A 20 12.83 -11.33 11.32
CA GLY A 20 13.29 -10.04 11.81
C GLY A 20 13.35 -8.97 10.71
N ILE A 21 13.93 -9.30 9.56
CA ILE A 21 14.03 -8.41 8.40
C ILE A 21 12.64 -8.06 7.87
N GLU A 22 11.74 -9.03 7.75
CA GLU A 22 10.36 -8.80 7.32
C GLU A 22 9.63 -7.82 8.25
N ARG A 23 9.70 -8.06 9.57
CA ARG A 23 9.07 -7.18 10.56
C ARG A 23 9.67 -5.79 10.55
N LEU A 24 10.99 -5.67 10.41
CA LEU A 24 11.67 -4.38 10.33
C LEU A 24 11.27 -3.61 9.06
N SER A 25 11.23 -4.28 7.91
CA SER A 25 10.76 -3.66 6.67
C SER A 25 9.30 -3.18 6.79
N HIS A 26 8.46 -4.00 7.41
CA HIS A 26 7.05 -3.67 7.64
C HIS A 26 6.88 -2.48 8.62
N THR A 27 7.72 -2.35 9.64
CA THR A 27 7.67 -1.19 10.55
C THR A 27 8.21 0.07 9.88
N LEU A 28 9.29 -0.02 9.10
CA LEU A 28 9.92 1.12 8.43
C LEU A 28 9.00 1.76 7.38
N ASN A 29 8.34 0.95 6.55
CA ASN A 29 7.45 1.47 5.49
C ASN A 29 5.96 1.40 5.87
N GLY A 30 5.67 1.03 7.13
CA GLY A 30 4.31 0.87 7.66
C GLY A 30 3.44 -0.13 6.91
N GLY A 31 4.03 -1.09 6.19
CA GLY A 31 3.32 -2.03 5.32
C GLY A 31 2.87 -1.43 3.99
N PHE A 32 3.50 -0.35 3.53
CA PHE A 32 3.29 0.18 2.18
C PHE A 32 3.64 -0.87 1.12
N SER A 33 2.74 -1.05 0.16
CA SER A 33 2.99 -1.82 -1.05
C SER A 33 2.17 -1.23 -2.20
N PRO A 34 2.61 -1.36 -3.46
CA PRO A 34 1.82 -0.95 -4.61
C PRO A 34 0.41 -1.59 -4.61
N ALA A 35 0.31 -2.87 -4.25
CA ALA A 35 -0.96 -3.58 -4.15
C ALA A 35 -1.94 -2.96 -3.14
N ALA A 36 -1.43 -2.30 -2.09
CA ALA A 36 -2.25 -1.63 -1.08
C ALA A 36 -2.89 -0.32 -1.59
N ILE A 37 -2.29 0.31 -2.60
CA ILE A 37 -2.69 1.61 -3.14
C ILE A 37 -3.29 1.54 -4.55
N THR A 38 -3.21 0.40 -5.23
CA THR A 38 -3.85 0.21 -6.54
C THR A 38 -5.30 -0.23 -6.37
N SER A 39 -6.16 0.24 -7.28
CA SER A 39 -7.58 -0.08 -7.32
C SER A 39 -7.95 -0.67 -8.69
N SER A 40 -9.03 -1.44 -8.75
CA SER A 40 -9.63 -1.91 -10.01
C SER A 40 -10.76 -1.01 -10.49
N LEU A 41 -10.95 0.16 -9.85
CA LEU A 41 -12.04 1.06 -10.15
C LEU A 41 -11.90 1.57 -11.58
N GLN A 42 -12.99 1.53 -12.33
CA GLN A 42 -13.02 2.07 -13.68
C GLN A 42 -12.89 3.60 -13.64
N PRO A 43 -12.09 4.21 -14.54
CA PRO A 43 -12.03 5.65 -14.67
C PRO A 43 -13.43 6.22 -14.91
N ARG A 44 -13.78 7.28 -14.18
CA ARG A 44 -15.07 7.95 -14.35
C ARG A 44 -14.88 9.39 -14.83
N PRO A 45 -15.69 9.88 -15.79
CA PRO A 45 -15.57 11.25 -16.29
C PRO A 45 -15.65 12.32 -15.21
N GLU A 46 -16.44 12.09 -14.15
CA GLU A 46 -16.57 13.02 -13.02
C GLU A 46 -15.28 13.20 -12.21
N TRP A 47 -14.27 12.32 -12.37
CA TRP A 47 -12.97 12.48 -11.74
C TRP A 47 -12.01 13.36 -12.55
N ASN A 48 -12.36 13.66 -13.80
CA ASN A 48 -11.59 14.59 -14.61
C ASN A 48 -11.92 16.00 -14.14
N ILE A 49 -11.02 16.57 -13.34
CA ILE A 49 -11.10 17.95 -12.89
C ILE A 49 -10.24 18.78 -13.85
N THR A 50 -10.74 19.95 -14.24
CA THR A 50 -9.92 20.90 -15.00
C THR A 50 -8.85 21.49 -14.09
N HIS A 51 -7.60 21.42 -14.52
CA HIS A 51 -6.46 22.00 -13.81
C HIS A 51 -5.92 23.18 -14.60
N GLU A 52 -5.51 24.23 -13.90
CA GLU A 52 -4.80 25.34 -14.51
C GLU A 52 -3.43 24.88 -15.02
N ALA A 53 -2.94 25.50 -16.10
CA ALA A 53 -1.65 25.13 -16.69
C ALA A 53 -0.48 25.32 -15.70
N SER A 54 -0.58 26.31 -14.81
CA SER A 54 0.37 26.56 -13.74
C SER A 54 0.46 25.39 -12.76
N ASP A 55 -0.68 24.85 -12.33
CA ASP A 55 -0.76 23.80 -11.32
C ASP A 55 -0.17 22.48 -11.85
N ILE A 56 -0.42 22.20 -13.13
CA ILE A 56 0.18 21.06 -13.83
C ILE A 56 1.70 21.21 -13.86
N ALA A 57 2.21 22.38 -14.24
CA ALA A 57 3.65 22.63 -14.33
C ALA A 57 4.34 22.51 -12.95
N GLU A 58 3.75 23.09 -11.91
CA GLU A 58 4.23 22.96 -10.54
C GLU A 58 4.22 21.50 -10.07
N THR A 59 3.11 20.78 -10.30
CA THR A 59 2.99 19.36 -9.92
C THR A 59 4.04 18.50 -10.61
N LEU A 60 4.24 18.67 -11.93
CA LEU A 60 5.26 17.94 -12.68
C LEU A 60 6.66 18.26 -12.16
N GLN A 61 6.92 19.50 -11.75
CA GLN A 61 8.20 19.86 -11.14
C GLN A 61 8.35 19.23 -9.74
N ALA A 62 7.30 19.24 -8.92
CA ALA A 62 7.28 18.62 -7.60
C ALA A 62 7.44 17.09 -7.64
N LEU A 63 7.09 16.43 -8.74
CA LEU A 63 7.24 14.98 -8.93
C LEU A 63 8.63 14.55 -9.45
N LYS A 64 9.51 15.49 -9.82
CA LYS A 64 10.89 15.18 -10.29
C LYS A 64 11.88 14.89 -9.17
N GLN A 65 11.47 15.02 -7.91
CA GLN A 65 12.31 14.79 -6.74
C GLN A 65 11.92 13.50 -6.00
N PRO A 66 12.84 12.92 -5.21
CA PRO A 66 12.54 11.81 -4.32
C PRO A 66 11.50 12.17 -3.24
N TYR A 67 10.81 11.12 -2.78
CA TYR A 67 9.86 11.18 -1.68
C TYR A 67 10.17 10.11 -0.65
N HIS A 68 10.14 10.48 0.62
CA HIS A 68 10.45 9.59 1.73
C HIS A 68 9.20 9.28 2.54
N TYR A 69 9.09 8.04 3.00
CA TYR A 69 7.98 7.62 3.84
C TYR A 69 7.93 8.47 5.12
N LEU A 70 6.85 9.21 5.30
CA LEU A 70 6.63 10.07 6.47
C LEU A 70 5.79 9.34 7.53
N GLY A 71 4.83 8.54 7.09
CA GLY A 71 3.94 7.81 8.00
C GLY A 71 2.69 7.28 7.32
N LYS A 72 1.75 6.81 8.13
CA LYS A 72 0.45 6.34 7.65
C LYS A 72 -0.68 6.72 8.61
N GLY A 73 -1.82 7.05 8.04
CA GLY A 73 -3.09 7.15 8.76
C GLY A 73 -3.91 5.87 8.62
N SER A 74 -5.16 5.92 9.08
CA SER A 74 -6.13 4.84 8.84
C SER A 74 -6.35 4.63 7.34
N GLN A 75 -6.49 5.71 6.56
CA GLN A 75 -6.91 5.61 5.16
C GLN A 75 -5.81 5.85 4.12
N SER A 76 -4.62 6.31 4.51
CA SER A 76 -3.56 6.67 3.55
C SER A 76 -2.15 6.40 4.05
N PHE A 77 -1.22 6.26 3.10
CA PHE A 77 0.22 6.36 3.31
C PHE A 77 0.68 7.76 2.90
N VAL A 78 1.64 8.32 3.63
CA VAL A 78 2.08 9.71 3.48
C VAL A 78 3.58 9.72 3.19
N PHE A 79 3.97 10.45 2.15
CA PHE A 79 5.35 10.63 1.74
C PHE A 79 5.68 12.11 1.65
N LEU A 80 6.84 12.50 2.17
CA LEU A 80 7.34 13.87 2.17
C LEU A 80 8.39 14.02 1.07
N SER A 81 8.33 15.12 0.31
CA SER A 81 9.36 15.44 -0.68
C SER A 81 10.71 15.72 -0.02
N GLU A 82 11.80 15.52 -0.75
CA GLU A 82 13.16 15.83 -0.28
C GLU A 82 13.31 17.30 0.15
N ASP A 83 12.71 18.23 -0.60
CA ASP A 83 12.68 19.66 -0.25
C ASP A 83 11.71 20.03 0.88
N LYS A 84 10.93 19.06 1.40
CA LYS A 84 9.91 19.19 2.44
C LYS A 84 8.76 20.15 2.12
N LYS A 85 8.61 20.58 0.86
CA LYS A 85 7.53 21.49 0.44
C LYS A 85 6.24 20.75 0.10
N TYR A 86 6.33 19.49 -0.32
CA TYR A 86 5.20 18.73 -0.85
C TYR A 86 5.00 17.43 -0.09
N VAL A 87 3.73 17.00 -0.03
CA VAL A 87 3.33 15.74 0.58
C VAL A 87 2.45 14.97 -0.40
N ILE A 88 2.83 13.73 -0.70
CA ILE A 88 2.01 12.80 -1.48
C ILE A 88 1.26 11.88 -0.51
N LYS A 89 -0.06 11.78 -0.71
CA LYS A 89 -0.93 10.86 0.03
C LYS A 89 -1.48 9.79 -0.91
N PHE A 90 -1.15 8.53 -0.64
CA PHE A 90 -1.73 7.40 -1.35
C PHE A 90 -2.85 6.77 -0.51
N PHE A 91 -4.05 6.65 -1.08
CA PHE A 91 -5.18 6.01 -0.39
C PHE A 91 -5.01 4.49 -0.34
N LYS A 92 -5.40 3.89 0.79
CA LYS A 92 -5.30 2.45 1.03
C LYS A 92 -6.51 1.71 0.45
N HIS A 93 -6.51 1.54 -0.86
CA HIS A 93 -7.57 0.84 -1.57
C HIS A 93 -7.80 -0.59 -1.06
N GLN A 94 -6.77 -1.26 -0.53
CA GLN A 94 -6.94 -2.58 0.12
C GLN A 94 -7.99 -2.58 1.24
N ARG A 95 -8.19 -1.46 1.96
CA ARG A 95 -9.20 -1.38 3.03
C ARG A 95 -10.64 -1.33 2.53
N TRP A 96 -10.82 -1.04 1.25
CA TRP A 96 -12.13 -1.01 0.60
C TRP A 96 -12.41 -2.28 -0.21
N ARG A 97 -11.45 -3.21 -0.26
CA ARG A 97 -11.64 -4.54 -0.84
C ARG A 97 -12.13 -5.50 0.23
N LEU A 98 -13.04 -6.39 -0.14
CA LEU A 98 -13.36 -7.53 0.70
C LEU A 98 -12.19 -8.52 0.68
N PRO A 99 -11.90 -9.19 1.80
CA PRO A 99 -10.98 -10.33 1.79
C PRO A 99 -11.44 -11.38 0.78
N SER A 100 -10.51 -11.97 0.03
CA SER A 100 -10.81 -12.93 -1.06
C SER A 100 -11.67 -14.12 -0.62
N MET A 101 -11.57 -14.52 0.64
CA MET A 101 -12.41 -15.59 1.21
C MET A 101 -13.88 -15.16 1.35
N ILE A 102 -14.14 -13.91 1.75
CA ILE A 102 -15.51 -13.37 1.84
C ILE A 102 -16.06 -13.12 0.44
N GLU A 103 -15.21 -12.78 -0.51
CA GLU A 103 -15.58 -12.68 -1.92
C GLU A 103 -16.06 -14.00 -2.53
N ALA A 104 -15.62 -15.15 -2.02
CA ALA A 104 -16.05 -16.46 -2.49
C ALA A 104 -17.37 -16.93 -1.86
N LEU A 105 -17.85 -16.26 -0.80
CA LEU A 105 -19.07 -16.64 -0.11
C LEU A 105 -20.30 -16.14 -0.88
N PRO A 106 -21.34 -16.98 -1.10
CA PRO A 106 -22.61 -16.50 -1.64
C PRO A 106 -23.28 -15.60 -0.59
N LEU A 107 -23.27 -14.29 -0.82
CA LEU A 107 -23.90 -13.31 0.05
C LEU A 107 -25.39 -13.17 -0.31
N PRO A 108 -26.27 -12.80 0.62
CA PRO A 108 -27.65 -12.45 0.30
C PRO A 108 -27.71 -11.37 -0.79
N ARG A 109 -28.66 -11.45 -1.73
CA ARG A 109 -28.76 -10.58 -2.93
C ARG A 109 -28.63 -9.07 -2.67
N VAL A 110 -29.12 -8.60 -1.52
CA VAL A 110 -29.03 -7.18 -1.09
C VAL A 110 -27.56 -6.73 -0.95
N TRP A 111 -26.66 -7.65 -0.61
CA TRP A 111 -25.25 -7.37 -0.38
C TRP A 111 -24.41 -7.60 -1.65
N GLU A 112 -24.91 -8.41 -2.60
CA GLU A 112 -24.32 -8.56 -3.93
C GLU A 112 -24.36 -7.22 -4.70
N GLN A 113 -25.49 -6.52 -4.68
CA GLN A 113 -25.62 -5.19 -5.30
C GLN A 113 -24.66 -4.16 -4.69
N LYS A 114 -24.49 -4.19 -3.36
CA LYS A 114 -23.50 -3.34 -2.68
C LYS A 114 -22.08 -3.73 -3.08
N ARG A 115 -21.79 -5.02 -3.24
CA ARG A 115 -20.46 -5.51 -3.67
C ARG A 115 -20.12 -5.06 -5.09
N GLU A 116 -21.07 -5.09 -6.02
CA GLU A 116 -20.85 -4.62 -7.40
C GLU A 116 -20.57 -3.12 -7.48
N ARG A 117 -21.21 -2.30 -6.63
CA ARG A 117 -20.97 -0.85 -6.59
C ARG A 117 -19.50 -0.47 -6.33
N TRP A 118 -18.77 -1.31 -5.59
CA TRP A 118 -17.39 -1.05 -5.16
C TRP A 118 -16.35 -1.90 -5.90
N LYS A 119 -16.76 -2.68 -6.92
CA LYS A 119 -15.86 -3.37 -7.86
C LYS A 119 -15.49 -2.44 -9.01
#